data_AF-A0A7J7JBJ7-F1
#
_entry.id   AF-A0A7J7JBJ7-F1
#
_cell.length_a   1.000
_cell.length_b   1.000
_cell.length_c   1.000
_cell.angle_alpha   90.00
_cell.angle_beta   90.00
_cell.angle_gamma   90.00
#
_symmetry.space_group_name_H-M   'P 1'
#
loop_
_entity.id
_entity.type
_entity.pdbx_description
1 polymer ?
#
loop_
_entity_poly.entity_id
_entity_poly.type
_entity_poly.pdbx_seq_one_letter_code
_entity_poly.pdbx_strand_id
1 'polypeptide(L)'
;MPVETLQHHSSGNKDTQDRILALWHFEARLKAVYSLFIEAVLAATFDSVSAHKQAALKVVLDLLSSKPEQEQKLLPGLVNKLGDPERKIAANVAHLLSCLVKKHPNMKMVVASEVMNILYRPNISKKAQYYSICFLNQMILSENDVELAVKLITIYFSFFKATVKSQEVDSKMMSALLVGVVRAFPFAKDSKKLNLDEQINAIYKLVHTVNKFSVSLQALMLLYQVCSTSDSMADRFYTSLYAKLLDPELKSSSKQAMFLHLVYKSMKSDPSDRRCKAFVKRLLQICAHQSPTFVCSTLITISEIVKLKPTLISLKSSVLADEESDEEHFVDADSDSEEADSKLAQNKDGGNSKGWTHASSKSDKYDSLARNLCTVMQINALRQSWLH
;
A
#
# COMPACT_ATOMS: atom_id res chain seq x y z
N MET A 1 11.15 42.31 27.62
CA MET A 1 10.11 43.23 27.11
C MET A 1 10.77 44.55 26.73
N PRO A 2 10.20 45.35 25.81
CA PRO A 2 10.76 46.65 25.44
C PRO A 2 10.71 47.63 26.63
N VAL A 3 11.75 48.43 26.81
CA VAL A 3 11.81 49.48 27.86
C VAL A 3 10.74 50.57 27.63
N GLU A 4 10.27 50.70 26.40
CA GLU A 4 9.26 51.67 25.96
C GLU A 4 7.90 51.46 26.62
N THR A 5 7.54 50.24 27.05
CA THR A 5 6.25 49.99 27.73
C THR A 5 6.30 50.27 29.23
N LEU A 6 7.48 50.58 29.78
CA LEU A 6 7.70 50.75 31.22
C LEU A 6 6.89 51.91 31.81
N GLN A 7 6.73 53.01 31.07
CA GLN A 7 5.91 54.16 31.51
C GLN A 7 4.43 53.81 31.61
N HIS A 8 3.94 52.97 30.70
CA HIS A 8 2.55 52.51 30.70
C HIS A 8 2.28 51.53 31.86
N HIS A 9 3.25 50.68 32.22
CA HIS A 9 3.10 49.71 33.31
C HIS A 9 3.30 50.29 34.71
N SER A 10 4.03 51.41 34.83
CA SER A 10 4.29 52.08 36.11
C SER A 10 3.30 53.21 36.42
N SER A 11 2.41 53.57 35.49
CA SER A 11 1.49 54.71 35.64
C SER A 11 2.18 56.01 36.10
N GLY A 12 3.47 56.17 35.80
CA GLY A 12 4.31 57.30 36.24
C GLY A 12 4.80 57.25 37.70
N ASN A 13 4.50 56.21 38.47
CA ASN A 13 4.98 56.07 39.85
C ASN A 13 6.38 55.41 39.88
N LYS A 14 7.37 56.18 40.35
CA LYS A 14 8.77 55.77 40.44
C LYS A 14 8.98 54.49 41.25
N ASP A 15 8.27 54.31 42.35
CA ASP A 15 8.41 53.10 43.18
C ASP A 15 7.91 51.84 42.46
N THR A 16 6.85 51.97 41.67
CA THR A 16 6.34 50.86 40.85
C THR A 16 7.25 50.58 39.67
N GLN A 17 7.83 51.62 39.07
CA GLN A 17 8.81 51.52 38.00
C GLN A 17 10.06 50.75 38.47
N ASP A 18 10.60 51.10 39.65
CA ASP A 18 11.77 50.44 40.22
C ASP A 18 11.49 48.97 40.56
N ARG A 19 10.29 48.66 41.09
CA ARG A 19 9.86 47.27 41.32
C ARG A 19 9.74 46.48 40.01
N ILE A 20 9.17 47.08 38.96
CA ILE A 20 9.05 46.43 37.65
C ILE A 20 10.44 46.17 37.06
N LEU A 21 11.36 47.13 37.14
CA LEU A 21 12.74 46.96 36.68
C LEU A 21 13.48 45.87 37.44
N ALA A 22 13.31 45.80 38.77
CA ALA A 22 13.89 44.75 39.59
C ALA A 22 13.34 43.35 39.21
N LEU A 23 12.02 43.25 38.98
CA LEU A 23 11.38 42.02 38.51
C LEU A 23 11.87 41.63 37.11
N TRP A 24 12.00 42.58 36.18
CA TRP A 24 12.51 42.32 34.83
C TRP A 24 13.97 41.87 34.84
N HIS A 25 14.81 42.49 35.67
CA HIS A 25 16.20 42.07 35.83
C HIS A 25 16.27 40.66 36.45
N PHE A 26 15.45 40.38 37.47
CA PHE A 26 15.37 39.04 38.07
C PHE A 26 14.91 37.99 37.04
N GLU A 27 13.85 38.29 36.27
CA GLU A 27 13.34 37.41 35.21
C GLU A 27 14.40 37.15 34.14
N ALA A 28 15.14 38.18 33.72
CA ALA A 28 16.24 38.04 32.76
C ALA A 28 17.35 37.12 33.29
N ARG A 29 17.76 37.28 34.56
CA ARG A 29 18.75 36.39 35.17
C ARG A 29 18.25 34.96 35.33
N LEU A 30 17.00 34.78 35.73
CA LEU A 30 16.38 33.46 35.85
C LEU A 30 16.34 32.75 34.49
N LYS A 31 15.95 33.45 33.42
CA LYS A 31 15.97 32.95 32.04
C LYS A 31 17.37 32.56 31.58
N ALA A 32 18.38 33.37 31.91
CA ALA A 32 19.78 33.07 31.58
C ALA A 32 20.28 31.80 32.28
N VAL A 33 20.05 31.68 33.60
CA VAL A 33 20.43 30.48 34.37
C VAL A 33 19.68 29.24 33.88
N TYR A 34 18.39 29.38 33.57
CA TYR A 34 17.60 28.28 33.02
C TYR A 34 18.10 27.83 31.65
N SER A 35 18.52 28.76 30.78
CA SER A 35 19.15 28.41 29.50
C SER A 35 20.44 27.63 29.68
N LEU A 36 21.30 28.02 30.64
CA LEU A 36 22.52 27.29 30.97
C LEU A 36 22.22 25.88 31.49
N PHE A 37 21.17 25.75 32.32
CA PHE A 37 20.72 24.45 32.79
C PHE A 37 20.25 23.56 31.63
N ILE A 38 19.43 24.07 30.71
CA ILE A 38 18.99 23.32 29.53
C ILE A 38 20.18 22.88 28.68
N GLU A 39 21.15 23.75 28.45
CA GLU A 39 22.36 23.42 27.68
C GLU A 39 23.17 22.31 28.35
N ALA A 40 23.31 22.34 29.68
CA ALA A 40 23.96 21.29 30.45
C ALA A 40 23.20 19.95 30.37
N VAL A 41 21.87 19.96 30.51
CA VAL A 41 21.05 18.74 30.37
C VAL A 41 21.15 18.17 28.96
N LEU A 42 21.08 19.02 27.93
CA LEU A 42 21.21 18.59 26.54
C LEU A 42 22.60 18.01 26.26
N ALA A 43 23.66 18.60 26.80
CA ALA A 43 25.02 18.05 26.70
C ALA A 43 25.11 16.65 27.35
N ALA A 44 24.48 16.45 28.52
CA ALA A 44 24.44 15.15 29.20
C ALA A 44 23.71 14.06 28.38
N THR A 45 22.85 14.41 27.43
CA THR A 45 22.25 13.41 26.52
C THR A 45 23.27 12.77 25.57
N PHE A 46 24.46 13.36 25.39
CA PHE A 46 25.56 12.86 24.55
C PHE A 46 26.66 12.14 25.34
N ASP A 47 26.47 11.91 26.65
CA ASP A 47 27.44 11.25 27.54
C ASP A 47 27.88 9.86 27.01
N SER A 48 29.04 9.35 27.39
CA SER A 48 29.47 8.00 26.98
C SER A 48 28.67 6.88 27.67
N VAL A 49 28.12 7.16 28.85
CA VAL A 49 27.39 6.20 29.68
C VAL A 49 25.89 6.22 29.35
N SER A 50 25.37 5.08 28.92
CA SER A 50 23.96 4.94 28.51
C SER A 50 22.96 5.26 29.63
N ALA A 51 23.28 4.94 30.88
CA ALA A 51 22.44 5.27 32.04
C ALA A 51 22.30 6.78 32.25
N HIS A 52 23.39 7.54 32.11
CA HIS A 52 23.35 9.01 32.20
C HIS A 52 22.53 9.61 31.07
N LYS A 53 22.72 9.13 29.83
CA LYS A 53 21.90 9.56 28.69
C LYS A 53 20.40 9.32 28.95
N GLN A 54 20.03 8.14 29.45
CA GLN A 54 18.63 7.82 29.75
C GLN A 54 18.04 8.71 30.85
N ALA A 55 18.80 8.99 31.91
CA ALA A 55 18.38 9.90 32.97
C ALA A 55 18.18 11.33 32.43
N ALA A 56 19.14 11.84 31.65
CA ALA A 56 19.05 13.16 31.02
C ALA A 56 17.83 13.26 30.09
N LEU A 57 17.55 12.22 29.29
CA LEU A 57 16.38 12.19 28.39
C LEU A 57 15.04 12.20 29.15
N LYS A 58 14.97 11.56 30.32
CA LYS A 58 13.79 11.65 31.19
C LYS A 58 13.59 13.06 31.71
N VAL A 59 14.66 13.72 32.16
CA VAL A 59 14.60 15.13 32.59
C VAL A 59 14.10 16.04 31.45
N VAL A 60 14.61 15.86 30.23
CA VAL A 60 14.12 16.61 29.04
C VAL A 60 12.63 16.37 28.82
N LEU A 61 12.15 15.12 28.92
CA LEU A 61 10.73 14.80 28.80
C LEU A 61 9.90 15.48 29.90
N ASP A 62 10.35 15.45 31.14
CA ASP A 62 9.64 16.02 32.28
C ASP A 62 9.51 17.54 32.16
N LEU A 63 10.56 18.22 31.69
CA LEU A 63 10.56 19.65 31.37
C LEU A 63 9.52 19.96 30.28
N LEU A 64 9.60 19.27 29.13
CA LEU A 64 8.64 19.43 28.03
C LEU A 64 7.20 19.15 28.44
N SER A 65 6.99 18.14 29.30
CA SER A 65 5.68 17.68 29.71
C SER A 65 5.04 18.55 30.80
N SER A 66 5.82 19.30 31.57
CA SER A 66 5.33 20.08 32.70
C SER A 66 5.23 21.56 32.36
N LYS A 67 6.33 22.16 31.90
CA LYS A 67 6.42 23.56 31.48
C LYS A 67 7.42 23.66 30.32
N PRO A 68 6.95 23.71 29.06
CA PRO A 68 7.81 23.68 27.87
C PRO A 68 8.52 25.03 27.61
N GLU A 69 9.18 25.59 28.63
CA GLU A 69 10.03 26.77 28.46
C GLU A 69 11.27 26.39 27.62
N GLN A 70 11.58 27.17 26.59
CA GLN A 70 12.57 26.83 25.56
C GLN A 70 12.29 25.50 24.83
N GLU A 71 11.03 25.17 24.54
CA GLU A 71 10.63 24.02 23.72
C GLU A 71 11.45 23.89 22.43
N GLN A 72 11.77 25.03 21.80
CA GLN A 72 12.57 25.10 20.58
C GLN A 72 13.99 24.53 20.71
N LYS A 73 14.55 24.41 21.92
CA LYS A 73 15.84 23.72 22.16
C LYS A 73 15.61 22.29 22.62
N LEU A 74 14.67 22.09 23.55
CA LEU A 74 14.42 20.80 24.20
C LEU A 74 13.88 19.75 23.23
N LEU A 75 12.89 20.10 22.41
CA LEU A 75 12.26 19.16 21.49
C LEU A 75 13.23 18.69 20.40
N PRO A 76 13.94 19.57 19.66
CA PRO A 76 14.97 19.12 18.72
C PRO A 76 16.06 18.29 19.40
N GLY A 77 16.47 18.66 20.61
CA GLY A 77 17.44 17.90 21.41
C GLY A 77 17.00 16.45 21.66
N LEU A 78 15.73 16.25 22.02
CA LEU A 78 15.14 14.92 22.20
C LEU A 78 14.99 14.17 20.87
N VAL A 79 14.42 14.80 19.85
CA VAL A 79 14.14 14.17 18.55
C VAL A 79 15.45 13.78 17.84
N ASN A 80 16.53 14.56 17.98
CA ASN A 80 17.87 14.22 17.47
C ASN A 80 18.38 12.88 17.97
N LYS A 81 17.94 12.42 19.15
CA LYS A 81 18.34 11.13 19.72
C LYS A 81 17.62 9.92 19.11
N LEU A 82 16.64 10.12 18.22
CA LEU A 82 16.15 9.02 17.36
C LEU A 82 17.26 8.47 16.46
N GLY A 83 18.31 9.26 16.19
CA GLY A 83 19.49 8.85 15.45
C GLY A 83 20.67 8.34 16.29
N ASP A 84 20.49 8.09 17.59
CA ASP A 84 21.59 7.63 18.45
C ASP A 84 22.15 6.27 17.94
N PRO A 85 23.48 6.07 17.96
CA PRO A 85 24.09 4.80 17.58
C PRO A 85 23.54 3.62 18.40
N GLU A 86 23.26 3.83 19.68
CA GLU A 86 22.72 2.82 20.57
C GLU A 86 21.22 2.59 20.31
N ARG A 87 20.86 1.37 19.89
CA ARG A 87 19.47 0.99 19.58
C ARG A 87 18.52 1.18 20.76
N LYS A 88 18.98 0.90 21.97
CA LYS A 88 18.17 1.04 23.20
C LYS A 88 17.77 2.49 23.44
N ILE A 89 18.66 3.43 23.15
CA ILE A 89 18.40 4.86 23.34
C ILE A 89 17.42 5.37 22.30
N ALA A 90 17.64 5.07 21.01
CA ALA A 90 16.72 5.47 19.95
C ALA A 90 15.29 4.93 20.18
N ALA A 91 15.17 3.66 20.62
CA ALA A 91 13.89 3.06 20.95
C ALA A 91 13.24 3.72 22.19
N ASN A 92 14.03 4.02 23.22
CA ASN A 92 13.56 4.74 24.40
C ASN A 92 13.05 6.14 24.02
N VAL A 93 13.76 6.87 23.16
CA VAL A 93 13.34 8.21 22.69
C VAL A 93 12.01 8.14 21.97
N ALA A 94 11.80 7.16 21.08
CA ALA A 94 10.51 6.96 20.42
C ALA A 94 9.38 6.69 21.42
N HIS A 95 9.67 5.95 22.50
CA HIS A 95 8.74 5.73 23.61
C HIS A 95 8.45 7.02 24.39
N LEU A 96 9.48 7.80 24.76
CA LEU A 96 9.33 9.07 25.48
C LEU A 96 8.51 10.09 24.67
N LEU A 97 8.77 10.21 23.37
CA LEU A 97 7.97 11.06 22.47
C LEU A 97 6.52 10.58 22.37
N SER A 98 6.28 9.27 22.39
CA SER A 98 4.93 8.72 22.42
C SER A 98 4.20 9.06 23.72
N CYS A 99 4.91 9.05 24.86
CA CYS A 99 4.37 9.49 26.14
C CYS A 99 4.06 11.00 26.15
N LEU A 100 4.94 11.83 25.58
CA LEU A 100 4.73 13.27 25.44
C LEU A 100 3.45 13.58 24.66
N VAL A 101 3.31 12.95 23.49
CA VAL A 101 2.15 13.15 22.60
C VAL A 101 0.85 12.62 23.22
N LYS A 102 0.91 11.53 24.01
CA LYS A 102 -0.25 11.02 24.75
C LYS A 102 -0.70 11.99 25.85
N LYS A 103 0.25 12.61 26.55
CA LYS A 103 -0.03 13.58 27.63
C LYS A 103 -0.52 14.92 27.06
N HIS A 104 0.03 15.35 25.93
CA HIS A 104 -0.28 16.63 25.29
C HIS A 104 -0.66 16.46 23.80
N PRO A 105 -1.93 16.16 23.48
CA PRO A 105 -2.38 15.95 22.10
C PRO A 105 -2.14 17.15 21.18
N ASN A 106 -2.19 18.38 21.70
CA ASN A 106 -1.95 19.60 20.91
C ASN A 106 -0.50 19.71 20.39
N MET A 107 0.44 18.98 21.00
CA MET A 107 1.85 18.96 20.56
C MET A 107 2.10 18.01 19.38
N LYS A 108 1.12 17.18 18.97
CA LYS A 108 1.29 16.21 17.87
C LYS A 108 1.87 16.86 16.61
N MET A 109 1.31 18.00 16.21
CA MET A 109 1.74 18.71 15.01
C MET A 109 3.18 19.22 15.11
N VAL A 110 3.56 19.77 16.25
CA VAL A 110 4.90 20.32 16.48
C VAL A 110 5.93 19.19 16.48
N VAL A 111 5.65 18.10 17.21
CA VAL A 111 6.54 16.93 17.27
C VAL A 111 6.70 16.29 15.89
N ALA A 112 5.62 16.10 15.13
CA ALA A 112 5.70 15.55 13.78
C ALA A 112 6.49 16.45 12.83
N SER A 113 6.38 17.77 12.99
CA SER A 113 7.17 18.75 12.23
C SER A 113 8.66 18.68 12.55
N GLU A 114 9.02 18.47 13.81
CA GLU A 114 10.43 18.38 14.19
C GLU A 114 11.05 17.05 13.74
N VAL A 115 10.32 15.94 13.85
CA VAL A 115 10.76 14.65 13.27
C VAL A 115 10.94 14.78 11.75
N MET A 116 10.05 15.51 11.08
CA MET A 116 10.17 15.81 9.65
C MET A 116 11.46 16.58 9.35
N ASN A 117 11.79 17.61 10.12
CA ASN A 117 13.03 18.38 9.94
C ASN A 117 14.27 17.48 9.99
N ILE A 118 14.30 16.52 10.90
CA ILE A 118 15.40 15.55 11.01
C ILE A 118 15.45 14.62 9.80
N LEU A 119 14.31 14.12 9.36
CA LEU A 119 14.21 13.21 8.23
C LEU A 119 14.84 13.82 6.95
N TYR A 120 14.60 15.09 6.67
CA TYR A 120 15.13 15.78 5.47
C TYR A 120 16.57 16.27 5.59
N ARG A 121 17.25 16.05 6.73
CA ARG A 121 18.65 16.49 6.85
C ARG A 121 19.54 15.70 5.88
N PRO A 122 20.49 16.38 5.20
CA PRO A 122 21.50 15.68 4.42
C PRO A 122 22.31 14.77 5.35
N ASN A 123 22.64 13.56 4.89
CA ASN A 123 23.48 12.57 5.59
C ASN A 123 22.89 11.96 6.88
N ILE A 124 21.57 11.95 7.05
CA ILE A 124 20.96 11.16 8.13
C ILE A 124 21.13 9.64 7.88
N SER A 125 21.40 8.87 8.93
CA SER A 125 21.52 7.42 8.82
C SER A 125 20.19 6.75 8.45
N LYS A 126 20.22 5.71 7.61
CA LYS A 126 19.02 4.91 7.23
C LYS A 126 18.27 4.38 8.47
N LYS A 127 19.01 4.05 9.54
CA LYS A 127 18.47 3.59 10.82
C LYS A 127 17.68 4.69 11.54
N ALA A 128 18.21 5.91 11.58
CA ALA A 128 17.52 7.06 12.15
C ALA A 128 16.25 7.40 11.35
N GLN A 129 16.32 7.34 10.01
CA GLN A 129 15.14 7.49 9.14
C GLN A 129 14.07 6.45 9.48
N TYR A 130 14.47 5.18 9.63
CA TYR A 130 13.54 4.09 9.91
C TYR A 130 12.85 4.29 11.27
N TYR A 131 13.58 4.59 12.33
CA TYR A 131 12.97 4.83 13.64
C TYR A 131 12.07 6.06 13.67
N SER A 132 12.44 7.11 12.93
CA SER A 132 11.61 8.31 12.78
C SER A 132 10.27 7.97 12.12
N ILE A 133 10.29 7.22 11.02
CA ILE A 133 9.06 6.77 10.34
C ILE A 133 8.25 5.81 11.23
N CYS A 134 8.90 4.89 11.95
CA CYS A 134 8.21 4.02 12.92
C CYS A 134 7.51 4.82 14.02
N PHE A 135 8.14 5.88 14.54
CA PHE A 135 7.54 6.76 15.52
C PHE A 135 6.33 7.51 14.94
N LEU A 136 6.47 8.12 13.75
CA LEU A 136 5.35 8.79 13.07
C LEU A 136 4.16 7.84 12.86
N ASN A 137 4.45 6.59 12.47
CA ASN A 137 3.43 5.55 12.32
C ASN A 137 2.72 5.19 13.62
N GLN A 138 3.33 5.39 14.79
CA GLN A 138 2.73 5.07 16.08
C GLN A 138 1.78 6.16 16.58
N MET A 139 1.86 7.38 16.04
CA MET A 139 1.02 8.52 16.44
C MET A 139 -0.47 8.19 16.27
N ILE A 140 -1.23 8.29 17.36
CA ILE A 140 -2.67 8.06 17.35
C ILE A 140 -3.35 9.27 16.72
N LEU A 141 -4.09 9.03 15.63
CA LEU A 141 -4.85 10.04 14.91
C LEU A 141 -6.32 9.98 15.34
N SER A 142 -6.92 11.16 15.49
CA SER A 142 -8.35 11.36 15.73
C SER A 142 -8.97 12.10 14.55
N GLU A 143 -10.31 12.19 14.50
CA GLU A 143 -11.02 12.90 13.42
C GLU A 143 -10.63 14.39 13.32
N ASN A 144 -10.20 14.99 14.42
CA ASN A 144 -9.71 16.37 14.45
C ASN A 144 -8.29 16.55 13.86
N ASP A 145 -7.55 15.46 13.65
CA ASP A 145 -6.14 15.48 13.22
C ASP A 145 -6.00 15.48 11.68
N VAL A 146 -6.94 16.09 10.94
CA VAL A 146 -6.94 16.08 9.46
C VAL A 146 -5.65 16.69 8.90
N GLU A 147 -5.22 17.84 9.43
CA GLU A 147 -4.01 18.51 8.95
C GLU A 147 -2.74 17.70 9.23
N LEU A 148 -2.70 17.02 10.38
CA LEU A 148 -1.62 16.11 10.72
C LEU A 148 -1.58 14.93 9.77
N ALA A 149 -2.73 14.32 9.49
CA ALA A 149 -2.83 13.17 8.59
C ALA A 149 -2.36 13.53 7.17
N VAL A 150 -2.76 14.68 6.64
CA VAL A 150 -2.28 15.19 5.34
C VAL A 150 -0.76 15.39 5.36
N LYS A 151 -0.22 15.96 6.44
CA LYS A 151 1.22 16.17 6.59
C LYS A 151 1.99 14.84 6.65
N LEU A 152 1.51 13.88 7.42
CA LEU A 152 2.10 12.53 7.53
C LEU A 152 2.11 11.83 6.17
N ILE A 153 0.99 11.85 5.45
CA ILE A 153 0.89 11.27 4.11
C ILE A 153 1.89 11.92 3.15
N THR A 154 2.03 13.25 3.21
CA THR A 154 3.01 13.99 2.40
C THR A 154 4.45 13.55 2.71
N ILE A 155 4.80 13.39 3.98
CA ILE A 155 6.11 12.88 4.41
C ILE A 155 6.33 11.44 3.93
N TYR A 156 5.34 10.56 4.09
CA TYR A 156 5.50 9.17 3.65
C TYR A 156 5.69 9.07 2.14
N PHE A 157 4.93 9.84 1.36
CA PHE A 157 5.07 9.85 -0.10
C PHE A 157 6.36 10.48 -0.59
N SER A 158 6.86 11.54 0.05
CA SER A 158 8.14 12.13 -0.34
C SER A 158 9.30 11.17 -0.10
N PHE A 159 9.32 10.49 1.06
CA PHE A 159 10.32 9.47 1.38
C PHE A 159 10.18 8.26 0.48
N PHE A 160 8.95 7.83 0.20
CA PHE A 160 8.69 6.77 -0.77
C PHE A 160 9.26 7.10 -2.15
N LYS A 161 9.00 8.31 -2.68
CA LYS A 161 9.57 8.76 -3.96
C LYS A 161 11.10 8.81 -3.92
N ALA A 162 11.69 9.25 -2.81
CA ALA A 162 13.14 9.30 -2.64
C ALA A 162 13.77 7.88 -2.63
N THR A 163 13.19 6.94 -1.88
CA THR A 163 13.66 5.54 -1.82
C THR A 163 13.51 4.81 -3.15
N VAL A 164 12.47 5.12 -3.93
CA VAL A 164 12.31 4.56 -5.29
C VAL A 164 13.36 5.11 -6.25
N LYS A 165 13.63 6.43 -6.21
CA LYS A 165 14.63 7.06 -7.07
C LYS A 165 16.05 6.56 -6.78
N SER A 166 16.39 6.30 -5.53
CA SER A 166 17.73 5.81 -5.16
C SER A 166 17.96 4.33 -5.51
N GLN A 167 16.94 3.59 -5.97
CA GLN A 167 16.94 2.13 -6.21
C GLN A 167 17.34 1.27 -4.99
N GLU A 168 17.70 1.87 -3.86
CA GLU A 168 18.00 1.21 -2.59
C GLU A 168 16.72 0.88 -1.81
N VAL A 169 15.92 -0.02 -2.37
CA VAL A 169 14.63 -0.41 -1.79
C VAL A 169 14.84 -1.37 -0.62
N ASP A 170 15.00 -0.83 0.59
CA ASP A 170 14.92 -1.59 1.85
C ASP A 170 13.46 -2.00 2.10
N SER A 171 13.19 -3.31 2.12
CA SER A 171 11.85 -3.86 2.31
C SER A 171 11.21 -3.46 3.64
N LYS A 172 12.01 -3.23 4.69
CA LYS A 172 11.51 -2.79 6.00
C LYS A 172 11.04 -1.35 5.95
N MET A 173 11.85 -0.47 5.35
CA MET A 173 11.50 0.93 5.15
C MET A 173 10.23 1.07 4.30
N MET A 174 10.16 0.36 3.17
CA MET A 174 8.99 0.38 2.30
C MET A 174 7.72 -0.10 3.01
N SER A 175 7.82 -1.18 3.79
CA SER A 175 6.70 -1.67 4.58
C SER A 175 6.25 -0.64 5.61
N ALA A 176 7.18 0.05 6.28
CA ALA A 176 6.85 1.08 7.25
C ALA A 176 6.14 2.27 6.59
N LEU A 177 6.66 2.77 5.46
CA LEU A 177 6.04 3.87 4.71
C LEU A 177 4.60 3.53 4.28
N LEU A 178 4.39 2.32 3.76
CA LEU A 178 3.07 1.89 3.28
C LEU A 178 2.07 1.74 4.43
N VAL A 179 2.47 1.16 5.57
CA VAL A 179 1.65 1.12 6.79
C VAL A 179 1.26 2.53 7.25
N GLY A 180 2.20 3.48 7.18
CA GLY A 180 1.96 4.87 7.53
C GLY A 180 0.88 5.53 6.69
N VAL A 181 0.96 5.37 5.36
CA VAL A 181 -0.06 5.91 4.44
C VAL A 181 -1.42 5.27 4.70
N VAL A 182 -1.48 3.93 4.75
CA VAL A 182 -2.73 3.17 5.01
C VAL A 182 -3.42 3.64 6.28
N ARG A 183 -2.65 3.90 7.34
CA ARG A 183 -3.17 4.35 8.65
C ARG A 183 -3.65 5.80 8.64
N ALA A 184 -2.94 6.69 7.97
CA ALA A 184 -3.26 8.11 7.94
C ALA A 184 -4.36 8.46 6.92
N PHE A 185 -4.51 7.65 5.87
CA PHE A 185 -5.42 7.91 4.75
C PHE A 185 -6.88 8.17 5.15
N PRO A 186 -7.52 7.37 6.03
CA PRO A 186 -8.93 7.57 6.40
C PRO A 186 -9.23 8.95 7.00
N PHE A 187 -8.23 9.58 7.64
CA PHE A 187 -8.35 10.89 8.30
C PHE A 187 -8.09 12.06 7.34
N ALA A 188 -7.51 11.80 6.18
CA ALA A 188 -7.12 12.82 5.20
C ALA A 188 -7.93 12.77 3.90
N LYS A 189 -8.76 11.74 3.70
CA LYS A 189 -9.48 11.45 2.45
C LYS A 189 -10.31 12.64 1.91
N ASP A 190 -10.92 13.42 2.80
CA ASP A 190 -11.82 14.52 2.43
C ASP A 190 -11.07 15.87 2.29
N SER A 191 -9.76 15.87 2.50
CA SER A 191 -8.96 17.08 2.45
C SER A 191 -8.59 17.46 1.02
N LYS A 192 -9.09 18.61 0.55
CA LYS A 192 -8.68 19.22 -0.73
C LYS A 192 -7.18 19.49 -0.84
N LYS A 193 -6.44 19.51 0.28
CA LYS A 193 -4.99 19.73 0.31
C LYS A 193 -4.19 18.51 -0.17
N LEU A 194 -4.82 17.34 -0.32
CA LEU A 194 -4.14 16.10 -0.70
C LEU A 194 -4.24 15.89 -2.22
N ASN A 195 -3.15 16.14 -2.95
CA ASN A 195 -3.02 15.84 -4.38
C ASN A 195 -2.98 14.31 -4.63
N LEU A 196 -4.13 13.65 -4.52
CA LEU A 196 -4.26 12.19 -4.55
C LEU A 196 -3.72 11.57 -5.84
N ASP A 197 -4.01 12.19 -6.99
CA ASP A 197 -3.72 11.64 -8.32
C ASP A 197 -2.22 11.49 -8.57
N GLU A 198 -1.42 12.48 -8.18
CA GLU A 198 0.05 12.41 -8.30
C GLU A 198 0.64 11.29 -7.45
N GLN A 199 0.08 11.10 -6.24
CA GLN A 199 0.56 10.07 -5.33
C GLN A 199 0.18 8.68 -5.83
N ILE A 200 -1.04 8.50 -6.33
CA ILE A 200 -1.50 7.26 -6.96
C ILE A 200 -0.62 6.90 -8.15
N ASN A 201 -0.33 7.86 -9.04
CA ASN A 201 0.52 7.63 -10.20
C ASN A 201 1.95 7.19 -9.79
N ALA A 202 2.50 7.75 -8.71
CA ALA A 202 3.78 7.32 -8.16
C ALA A 202 3.74 5.88 -7.61
N ILE A 203 2.65 5.48 -6.95
CA ILE A 203 2.48 4.10 -6.47
C ILE A 203 2.39 3.11 -7.65
N TYR A 204 1.59 3.41 -8.67
CA TYR A 204 1.51 2.57 -9.89
C TYR A 204 2.88 2.44 -10.56
N LYS A 205 3.62 3.54 -10.67
CA LYS A 205 5.00 3.50 -11.21
C LYS A 205 5.86 2.54 -10.40
N LEU A 206 5.75 2.52 -9.07
CA LEU A 206 6.49 1.57 -8.22
C LEU A 206 6.06 0.11 -8.45
N VAL A 207 4.77 -0.18 -8.56
CA VAL A 207 4.28 -1.55 -8.81
C VAL A 207 4.90 -2.15 -10.07
N HIS A 208 5.17 -1.32 -11.08
CA HIS A 208 5.79 -1.74 -12.33
C HIS A 208 7.32 -1.62 -12.37
N THR A 209 7.92 -0.69 -11.61
CA THR A 209 9.37 -0.46 -11.63
C THR A 209 10.11 -1.37 -10.67
N VAL A 210 9.51 -1.72 -9.53
CA VAL A 210 10.15 -2.54 -8.50
C VAL A 210 9.79 -4.00 -8.73
N ASN A 211 10.76 -4.78 -9.22
CA ASN A 211 10.60 -6.21 -9.51
C ASN A 211 10.44 -7.10 -8.26
N LYS A 212 10.37 -6.53 -7.05
CA LYS A 212 10.15 -7.30 -5.80
C LYS A 212 8.65 -7.45 -5.53
N PHE A 213 8.15 -8.68 -5.46
CA PHE A 213 6.73 -8.99 -5.23
C PHE A 213 6.20 -8.41 -3.93
N SER A 214 6.96 -8.49 -2.83
CA SER A 214 6.53 -8.00 -1.52
C SER A 214 6.22 -6.49 -1.52
N VAL A 215 7.05 -5.70 -2.21
CA VAL A 215 6.88 -4.24 -2.32
C VAL A 215 5.69 -3.91 -3.22
N SER A 216 5.56 -4.62 -4.34
CA SER A 216 4.41 -4.50 -5.24
C SER A 216 3.08 -4.84 -4.56
N LEU A 217 3.05 -5.91 -3.74
CA LEU A 217 1.87 -6.31 -2.99
C LEU A 217 1.43 -5.24 -2.01
N GLN A 218 2.36 -4.70 -1.21
CA GLN A 218 2.03 -3.65 -0.24
C GLN A 218 1.53 -2.37 -0.94
N ALA A 219 2.11 -2.03 -2.09
CA ALA A 219 1.66 -0.91 -2.92
C ALA A 219 0.26 -1.15 -3.50
N LEU A 220 -0.04 -2.37 -3.96
CA LEU A 220 -1.38 -2.76 -4.40
C LEU A 220 -2.39 -2.74 -3.25
N MET A 221 -2.02 -3.14 -2.04
CA MET A 221 -2.91 -3.04 -0.88
C MET A 221 -3.27 -1.58 -0.56
N LEU A 222 -2.29 -0.67 -0.67
CA LEU A 222 -2.54 0.76 -0.52
C LEU A 222 -3.45 1.29 -1.64
N LEU A 223 -3.14 0.96 -2.89
CA LEU A 223 -3.98 1.32 -4.04
C LEU A 223 -5.41 0.80 -3.88
N TYR A 224 -5.60 -0.41 -3.37
CA TYR A 224 -6.93 -0.95 -3.12
C TYR A 224 -7.72 -0.06 -2.15
N GLN A 225 -7.11 0.37 -1.05
CA GLN A 225 -7.79 1.25 -0.08
C GLN A 225 -8.14 2.61 -0.68
N VAL A 226 -7.24 3.20 -1.45
CA VAL A 226 -7.43 4.53 -2.05
C VAL A 226 -8.41 4.48 -3.23
N CYS A 227 -8.24 3.51 -4.14
CA CYS A 227 -9.08 3.34 -5.32
C CYS A 227 -10.47 2.80 -4.99
N SER A 228 -10.67 2.10 -3.87
CA SER A 228 -12.01 1.64 -3.46
C SER A 228 -13.01 2.77 -3.21
N THR A 229 -12.55 4.03 -3.13
CA THR A 229 -13.39 5.22 -2.99
C THR A 229 -13.70 5.90 -4.34
N SER A 230 -13.01 5.54 -5.43
CA SER A 230 -13.13 6.21 -6.74
C SER A 230 -13.21 5.23 -7.91
N ASP A 231 -14.36 5.22 -8.61
CA ASP A 231 -14.61 4.30 -9.72
C ASP A 231 -13.68 4.51 -10.93
N SER A 232 -13.24 5.74 -11.21
CA SER A 232 -12.40 6.05 -12.37
C SER A 232 -11.00 5.39 -12.32
N MET A 233 -10.54 5.01 -11.12
CA MET A 233 -9.20 4.45 -10.91
C MET A 233 -9.20 2.92 -10.70
N ALA A 234 -10.38 2.31 -10.66
CA ALA A 234 -10.57 0.89 -10.39
C ALA A 234 -9.93 0.01 -11.48
N ASP A 235 -10.10 0.33 -12.77
CA ASP A 235 -9.62 -0.52 -13.86
C ASP A 235 -8.09 -0.66 -13.89
N ARG A 236 -7.35 0.41 -13.59
CA ARG A 236 -5.88 0.37 -13.46
C ARG A 236 -5.43 -0.53 -12.32
N PHE A 237 -6.17 -0.50 -11.21
CA PHE A 237 -5.89 -1.33 -10.05
C PHE A 237 -6.08 -2.81 -10.40
N TYR A 238 -7.23 -3.18 -10.95
CA TYR A 238 -7.50 -4.58 -11.30
C TYR A 238 -6.56 -5.10 -12.39
N THR A 239 -6.18 -4.29 -13.37
CA THR A 239 -5.19 -4.67 -14.39
C THR A 239 -3.83 -4.97 -13.73
N SER A 240 -3.40 -4.11 -12.80
CA SER A 240 -2.13 -4.29 -12.09
C SER A 240 -2.16 -5.51 -11.16
N LEU A 241 -3.26 -5.73 -10.44
CA LEU A 241 -3.46 -6.89 -9.57
C LEU A 241 -3.50 -8.19 -10.39
N TYR A 242 -4.20 -8.17 -11.53
CA TYR A 242 -4.31 -9.31 -12.43
C TYR A 242 -2.95 -9.69 -13.01
N ALA A 243 -2.15 -8.71 -13.45
CA ALA A 243 -0.79 -8.95 -13.93
C ALA A 243 0.10 -9.57 -12.85
N LYS A 244 -0.08 -9.17 -11.58
CA LYS A 244 0.70 -9.70 -10.44
C LYS A 244 0.35 -11.13 -10.03
N LEU A 245 -0.74 -11.71 -10.53
CA LEU A 245 -1.00 -13.13 -10.38
C LEU A 245 0.07 -14.01 -11.05
N LEU A 246 0.69 -13.50 -12.13
CA LEU A 246 1.74 -14.20 -12.88
C LEU A 246 3.17 -13.86 -12.41
N ASP A 247 3.31 -13.18 -11.28
CA ASP A 247 4.63 -12.81 -10.77
C ASP A 247 5.41 -14.09 -10.36
N PRO A 248 6.59 -14.36 -10.96
CA PRO A 248 7.33 -15.59 -10.66
C PRO A 248 7.75 -15.69 -9.20
N GLU A 249 7.93 -14.55 -8.50
CA GLU A 249 8.26 -14.53 -7.08
C GLU A 249 7.06 -14.91 -6.19
N LEU A 250 5.84 -15.04 -6.73
CA LEU A 250 4.66 -15.45 -5.96
C LEU A 250 4.88 -16.81 -5.29
N LYS A 251 5.54 -17.76 -5.98
CA LYS A 251 5.77 -19.12 -5.48
C LYS A 251 6.71 -19.17 -4.28
N SER A 252 7.74 -18.31 -4.26
CA SER A 252 8.75 -18.25 -3.20
C SER A 252 8.42 -17.22 -2.11
N SER A 253 7.34 -16.46 -2.28
CA SER A 253 6.97 -15.39 -1.35
C SER A 253 6.39 -15.90 -0.03
N SER A 254 6.86 -15.34 1.09
CA SER A 254 6.23 -15.52 2.41
C SER A 254 4.92 -14.74 2.57
N LYS A 255 4.50 -13.97 1.56
CA LYS A 255 3.30 -13.10 1.60
C LYS A 255 2.13 -13.62 0.77
N GLN A 256 2.15 -14.90 0.37
CA GLN A 256 1.07 -15.55 -0.38
C GLN A 256 -0.32 -15.38 0.24
N ALA A 257 -0.45 -15.60 1.55
CA ALA A 257 -1.74 -15.45 2.25
C ALA A 257 -2.29 -14.01 2.18
N MET A 258 -1.41 -13.03 2.33
CA MET A 258 -1.77 -11.60 2.24
C MET A 258 -2.20 -11.22 0.82
N PHE A 259 -1.55 -11.79 -0.19
CA PHE A 259 -1.94 -11.60 -1.58
C PHE A 259 -3.30 -12.21 -1.90
N LEU A 260 -3.55 -13.47 -1.49
CA LEU A 260 -4.85 -14.10 -1.66
C LEU A 260 -5.96 -13.34 -0.93
N HIS A 261 -5.68 -12.80 0.25
CA HIS A 261 -6.62 -11.93 0.96
C HIS A 261 -6.95 -10.65 0.17
N LEU A 262 -5.95 -10.01 -0.45
CA LEU A 262 -6.18 -8.84 -1.30
C LEU A 262 -7.03 -9.21 -2.52
N VAL A 263 -6.75 -10.34 -3.17
CA VAL A 263 -7.52 -10.84 -4.31
C VAL A 263 -8.97 -11.11 -3.91
N TYR A 264 -9.19 -11.83 -2.80
CA TYR A 264 -10.52 -12.05 -2.24
C TYR A 264 -11.27 -10.73 -2.02
N LYS A 265 -10.64 -9.78 -1.31
CA LYS A 265 -11.26 -8.50 -0.97
C LYS A 265 -11.62 -7.70 -2.23
N SER A 266 -10.75 -7.74 -3.24
CA SER A 266 -10.96 -7.08 -4.52
C SER A 266 -12.09 -7.72 -5.32
N MET A 267 -12.13 -9.05 -5.44
CA MET A 267 -13.21 -9.75 -6.14
C MET A 267 -14.55 -9.60 -5.44
N LYS A 268 -14.57 -9.49 -4.11
CA LYS A 268 -15.78 -9.27 -3.32
C LYS A 268 -16.42 -7.92 -3.63
N SER A 269 -15.62 -6.85 -3.74
CA SER A 269 -16.10 -5.49 -4.00
C SER A 269 -16.31 -5.16 -5.48
N ASP A 270 -15.75 -5.94 -6.40
CA ASP A 270 -15.84 -5.66 -7.84
C ASP A 270 -17.27 -5.84 -8.41
N PRO A 271 -17.90 -4.84 -9.04
CA PRO A 271 -19.20 -5.04 -9.69
C PRO A 271 -19.15 -5.89 -10.96
N SER A 272 -17.98 -6.11 -11.57
CA SER A 272 -17.84 -6.78 -12.86
C SER A 272 -17.67 -8.30 -12.75
N ASP A 273 -18.75 -9.05 -12.96
CA ASP A 273 -18.70 -10.53 -13.02
C ASP A 273 -17.72 -11.05 -14.08
N ARG A 274 -17.59 -10.35 -15.21
CA ARG A 274 -16.63 -10.71 -16.28
C ARG A 274 -15.19 -10.67 -15.76
N ARG A 275 -14.85 -9.63 -15.00
CA ARG A 275 -13.53 -9.47 -14.39
C ARG A 275 -13.30 -10.53 -13.32
N CYS A 276 -14.27 -10.76 -12.44
CA CYS A 276 -14.21 -11.84 -11.45
C CYS A 276 -13.99 -13.22 -12.12
N LYS A 277 -14.68 -13.55 -13.21
CA LYS A 277 -14.47 -14.80 -13.97
C LYS A 277 -13.05 -14.91 -14.52
N ALA A 278 -12.46 -13.82 -15.03
CA ALA A 278 -11.08 -13.81 -15.50
C ALA A 278 -10.07 -14.09 -14.36
N PHE A 279 -10.30 -13.50 -13.18
CA PHE A 279 -9.52 -13.78 -11.97
C PHE A 279 -9.61 -15.24 -11.54
N VAL A 280 -10.83 -15.82 -11.49
CA VAL A 280 -11.03 -17.24 -11.15
C VAL A 280 -10.26 -18.14 -12.12
N LYS A 281 -10.42 -17.94 -13.44
CA LYS A 281 -9.70 -18.73 -14.45
C LYS A 281 -8.19 -18.67 -14.25
N ARG A 282 -7.65 -17.47 -14.01
CA ARG A 282 -6.21 -17.26 -13.80
C ARG A 282 -5.71 -17.92 -12.51
N LEU A 283 -6.46 -17.81 -11.42
CA LEU A 283 -6.13 -18.45 -10.15
C LEU A 283 -6.04 -19.98 -10.31
N LEU A 284 -7.01 -20.60 -10.99
CA LEU A 284 -7.00 -22.04 -11.27
C LEU A 284 -5.80 -22.46 -12.14
N GLN A 285 -5.43 -21.65 -13.14
CA GLN A 285 -4.22 -21.91 -13.94
C GLN A 285 -2.94 -21.87 -13.11
N ILE A 286 -2.85 -20.92 -12.19
CA ILE A 286 -1.67 -20.78 -11.33
C ILE A 286 -1.59 -21.94 -10.34
N CYS A 287 -2.71 -22.45 -9.85
CA CYS A 287 -2.74 -23.62 -8.95
C CYS A 287 -1.95 -24.81 -9.51
N ALA A 288 -1.91 -25.02 -10.83
CA ALA A 288 -1.15 -26.11 -11.46
C ALA A 288 0.37 -26.05 -11.22
N HIS A 289 0.92 -24.90 -10.80
CA HIS A 289 2.37 -24.69 -10.64
C HIS A 289 2.79 -24.32 -9.20
N GLN A 290 1.84 -24.33 -8.25
CA GLN A 290 2.02 -23.88 -6.87
C GLN A 290 2.06 -25.04 -5.86
N SER A 291 2.42 -24.74 -4.61
CA SER A 291 2.42 -25.75 -3.54
C SER A 291 0.99 -26.16 -3.16
N PRO A 292 0.78 -27.39 -2.64
CA PRO A 292 -0.55 -27.85 -2.21
C PRO A 292 -1.26 -26.89 -1.23
N THR A 293 -0.51 -26.28 -0.31
CA THR A 293 -1.04 -25.29 0.65
C THR A 293 -1.63 -24.07 -0.04
N PHE A 294 -0.95 -23.56 -1.08
CA PHE A 294 -1.44 -22.43 -1.87
C PHE A 294 -2.69 -22.81 -2.68
N VAL A 295 -2.70 -24.02 -3.25
CA VAL A 295 -3.85 -24.57 -4.00
C VAL A 295 -5.09 -24.62 -3.10
N CYS A 296 -4.99 -25.25 -1.93
CA CYS A 296 -6.11 -25.31 -0.97
C CYS A 296 -6.62 -23.92 -0.59
N SER A 297 -5.71 -22.99 -0.29
CA SER A 297 -6.07 -21.61 0.07
C SER A 297 -6.79 -20.88 -1.07
N THR A 298 -6.36 -21.12 -2.31
CA THR A 298 -6.96 -20.54 -3.51
C THR A 298 -8.36 -21.11 -3.76
N LEU A 299 -8.53 -22.43 -3.64
CA LEU A 299 -9.83 -23.08 -3.80
C LEU A 299 -10.85 -22.62 -2.75
N ILE A 300 -10.42 -22.45 -1.49
CA ILE A 300 -11.25 -21.86 -0.43
C ILE A 300 -11.64 -20.44 -0.80
N THR A 301 -10.69 -19.62 -1.27
CA THR A 301 -10.96 -18.24 -1.70
C THR A 301 -11.99 -18.19 -2.83
N ILE A 302 -11.85 -19.07 -3.83
CA ILE A 302 -12.79 -19.19 -4.95
C ILE A 302 -14.17 -19.62 -4.42
N SER A 303 -14.24 -20.64 -3.56
CA SER A 303 -15.48 -21.12 -2.96
C SER A 303 -16.24 -20.01 -2.24
N GLU A 304 -15.55 -19.22 -1.41
CA GLU A 304 -16.15 -18.09 -0.69
C GLU A 304 -16.66 -16.98 -1.61
N ILE A 305 -15.93 -16.66 -2.68
CA ILE A 305 -16.39 -15.67 -3.67
C ILE A 305 -17.59 -16.19 -4.45
N VAL A 306 -17.60 -17.48 -4.81
CA VAL A 306 -18.69 -18.13 -5.53
C VAL A 306 -19.97 -18.17 -4.69
N LYS A 307 -19.88 -18.42 -3.37
CA LYS A 307 -21.02 -18.30 -2.46
C LYS A 307 -21.63 -16.89 -2.47
N LEU A 308 -20.79 -15.86 -2.57
CA LEU A 308 -21.25 -14.46 -2.63
C LEU A 308 -21.77 -14.06 -4.01
N LYS A 309 -21.27 -14.69 -5.08
CA LYS A 309 -21.61 -14.40 -6.48
C LYS A 309 -21.83 -15.68 -7.28
N PRO A 310 -23.02 -16.31 -7.18
CA PRO A 310 -23.30 -17.58 -7.86
C PRO A 310 -23.19 -17.52 -9.39
N THR A 311 -23.38 -16.35 -9.98
CA THR A 311 -23.26 -16.08 -11.43
C THR A 311 -21.87 -16.38 -12.00
N LEU A 312 -20.86 -16.51 -11.13
CA LEU A 312 -19.49 -16.86 -11.51
C LEU A 312 -19.34 -18.32 -11.95
N ILE A 313 -20.16 -19.24 -11.41
CA ILE A 313 -20.16 -20.67 -11.81
C ILE A 313 -20.84 -20.87 -13.15
N SER A 314 -21.62 -19.90 -13.65
CA SER A 314 -22.08 -19.88 -15.05
C SER A 314 -20.89 -19.57 -15.99
N LEU A 315 -19.83 -20.36 -15.93
CA LEU A 315 -19.23 -20.87 -17.15
C LEU A 315 -20.31 -21.75 -17.76
N LYS A 316 -21.13 -21.19 -18.64
CA LYS A 316 -22.06 -22.00 -19.43
C LYS A 316 -21.28 -23.20 -19.94
N SER A 317 -21.84 -24.37 -19.63
CA SER A 317 -21.65 -25.70 -20.20
C SER A 317 -21.74 -25.71 -21.74
N SER A 318 -21.01 -24.81 -22.39
CA SER A 318 -20.83 -24.73 -23.84
C SER A 318 -19.55 -25.43 -24.27
N VAL A 319 -18.79 -25.98 -23.30
CA VAL A 319 -17.63 -26.85 -23.55
C VAL A 319 -18.00 -28.33 -23.37
N LEU A 320 -19.18 -28.63 -22.81
CA LEU A 320 -19.65 -29.99 -22.58
C LEU A 320 -21.00 -30.29 -23.25
N ALA A 321 -21.55 -29.35 -24.02
CA ALA A 321 -22.82 -29.54 -24.74
C ALA A 321 -22.63 -29.81 -26.24
N ASP A 322 -21.39 -29.94 -26.72
CA ASP A 322 -21.09 -30.38 -28.09
C ASP A 322 -20.56 -31.84 -28.13
N GLU A 323 -20.76 -32.61 -27.06
CA GLU A 323 -20.43 -34.06 -27.02
C GLU A 323 -21.63 -34.92 -26.54
N GLU A 324 -22.88 -34.47 -26.72
CA GLU A 324 -24.10 -35.30 -26.59
C GLU A 324 -24.75 -35.59 -27.96
N SER A 325 -23.94 -35.77 -29.01
CA SER A 325 -24.42 -36.29 -30.28
C SER A 325 -23.30 -37.03 -30.98
N ASP A 326 -23.06 -38.27 -30.57
CA ASP A 326 -22.63 -39.40 -31.42
C ASP A 326 -22.65 -40.70 -30.59
N GLU A 327 -23.74 -40.95 -29.83
CA GLU A 327 -24.06 -42.34 -29.47
C GLU A 327 -24.66 -43.01 -30.70
N GLU A 328 -23.86 -43.83 -31.38
CA GLU A 328 -24.25 -44.58 -32.57
C GLU A 328 -25.46 -45.49 -32.27
N HIS A 329 -26.65 -45.05 -32.67
CA HIS A 329 -27.87 -45.84 -32.56
C HIS A 329 -27.93 -46.86 -33.71
N PHE A 330 -27.45 -48.08 -33.48
CA PHE A 330 -27.61 -49.19 -34.43
C PHE A 330 -29.06 -49.68 -34.42
N VAL A 331 -29.76 -49.52 -35.55
CA VAL A 331 -31.00 -50.23 -35.84
C VAL A 331 -30.62 -51.43 -36.70
N ASP A 332 -30.83 -52.64 -36.19
CA ASP A 332 -30.59 -53.86 -36.97
C ASP A 332 -31.48 -53.85 -38.22
N ALA A 333 -30.88 -54.09 -39.39
CA ALA A 333 -31.63 -54.21 -40.63
C ALA A 333 -32.38 -55.53 -40.63
N ASP A 334 -33.70 -55.49 -40.83
CA ASP A 334 -34.54 -56.67 -40.98
C ASP A 334 -34.01 -57.56 -42.12
N SER A 335 -33.60 -58.76 -41.76
CA SER A 335 -33.36 -59.85 -42.71
C SER A 335 -34.72 -60.38 -43.17
N ASP A 336 -35.08 -60.14 -44.44
CA ASP A 336 -35.54 -61.19 -45.36
C ASP A 336 -36.10 -60.64 -46.67
N SER A 337 -36.00 -61.50 -47.70
CA SER A 337 -36.64 -61.49 -49.03
C SER A 337 -35.97 -60.73 -50.18
N GLU A 338 -35.03 -61.45 -50.79
CA GLU A 338 -35.07 -61.94 -52.18
C GLU A 338 -35.65 -61.08 -53.34
N GLU A 339 -34.83 -61.03 -54.38
CA GLU A 339 -35.12 -61.13 -55.82
C GLU A 339 -35.24 -59.89 -56.72
N ALA A 340 -34.37 -59.95 -57.74
CA ALA A 340 -34.52 -59.60 -59.14
C ALA A 340 -34.60 -58.10 -59.53
N ASP A 341 -33.51 -57.54 -60.07
CA ASP A 341 -33.04 -57.66 -61.47
C ASP A 341 -33.55 -56.48 -62.32
N SER A 342 -32.66 -55.56 -62.67
CA SER A 342 -32.27 -55.32 -64.08
C SER A 342 -31.65 -53.93 -64.30
N LYS A 343 -30.39 -53.95 -64.74
CA LYS A 343 -29.83 -53.33 -65.96
C LYS A 343 -30.09 -51.81 -66.20
N LEU A 344 -29.14 -51.00 -66.65
CA LEU A 344 -27.75 -51.17 -67.07
C LEU A 344 -27.20 -49.74 -67.28
N ALA A 345 -25.93 -49.54 -66.87
CA ALA A 345 -24.84 -48.92 -67.63
C ALA A 345 -25.01 -47.51 -68.25
N GLN A 346 -24.05 -46.59 -68.14
CA GLN A 346 -22.64 -46.74 -68.55
C GLN A 346 -21.77 -45.67 -67.84
N ASN A 347 -20.70 -46.06 -67.12
CA ASN A 347 -19.28 -46.14 -67.55
C ASN A 347 -18.59 -44.76 -67.63
N LYS A 348 -17.37 -44.48 -67.13
CA LYS A 348 -16.19 -45.23 -66.63
C LYS A 348 -15.49 -44.31 -65.60
N ASP A 349 -15.08 -44.76 -64.41
CA ASP A 349 -13.95 -45.63 -64.03
C ASP A 349 -12.56 -44.96 -64.07
N GLY A 350 -11.85 -44.98 -62.93
CA GLY A 350 -10.52 -44.42 -62.75
C GLY A 350 -10.16 -44.12 -61.29
N GLY A 351 -9.63 -45.11 -60.59
CA GLY A 351 -9.48 -45.10 -59.12
C GLY A 351 -8.29 -44.34 -58.50
N ASN A 352 -8.36 -44.36 -57.16
CA ASN A 352 -7.28 -44.46 -56.17
C ASN A 352 -6.67 -43.17 -55.56
N SER A 353 -6.95 -43.03 -54.25
CA SER A 353 -6.00 -42.72 -53.15
C SER A 353 -5.56 -41.26 -52.88
N LYS A 354 -5.79 -40.90 -51.62
CA LYS A 354 -5.09 -39.94 -50.73
C LYS A 354 -5.33 -38.44 -50.94
N GLY A 355 -5.86 -37.83 -49.87
CA GLY A 355 -5.70 -36.41 -49.59
C GLY A 355 -6.39 -36.02 -48.29
N TRP A 356 -5.76 -36.29 -47.14
CA TRP A 356 -6.10 -35.66 -45.87
C TRP A 356 -6.04 -34.13 -46.05
N THR A 357 -7.18 -33.46 -46.03
CA THR A 357 -7.24 -32.02 -45.79
C THR A 357 -7.93 -31.79 -44.46
N HIS A 358 -7.11 -31.54 -43.43
CA HIS A 358 -7.56 -30.97 -42.18
C HIS A 358 -8.41 -29.72 -42.47
N ALA A 359 -9.71 -29.80 -42.20
CA ALA A 359 -10.49 -28.62 -41.91
C ALA A 359 -9.94 -28.04 -40.60
N SER A 360 -9.16 -26.97 -40.71
CA SER A 360 -8.63 -26.24 -39.57
C SER A 360 -9.79 -25.64 -38.78
N SER A 361 -10.15 -26.33 -37.69
CA SER A 361 -10.98 -25.78 -36.62
C SER A 361 -10.31 -24.53 -36.07
N LYS A 362 -11.00 -23.39 -36.17
CA LYS A 362 -10.56 -22.09 -35.65
C LYS A 362 -10.56 -22.16 -34.12
N SER A 363 -9.38 -22.26 -33.51
CA SER A 363 -9.24 -22.18 -32.06
C SER A 363 -9.58 -20.78 -31.55
N ASP A 364 -10.48 -20.70 -30.57
CA ASP A 364 -10.66 -19.50 -29.77
C ASP A 364 -9.41 -19.31 -28.90
N LYS A 365 -8.55 -18.41 -29.36
CA LYS A 365 -7.19 -18.23 -28.85
C LYS A 365 -7.24 -17.51 -27.49
N TYR A 366 -7.27 -18.28 -26.41
CA TYR A 366 -6.98 -17.78 -25.06
C TYR A 366 -5.48 -17.44 -24.97
N ASP A 367 -5.16 -16.14 -24.88
CA ASP A 367 -3.78 -15.69 -24.68
C ASP A 367 -3.39 -15.76 -23.20
N SER A 368 -2.57 -16.75 -22.86
CA SER A 368 -2.04 -16.97 -21.51
C SER A 368 -1.09 -15.86 -21.04
N LEU A 369 -0.54 -15.05 -21.95
CA LEU A 369 0.42 -13.99 -21.67
C LEU A 369 -0.16 -12.58 -21.76
N ALA A 370 -1.45 -12.44 -22.07
CA ALA A 370 -2.10 -11.13 -22.17
C ALA A 370 -2.00 -10.35 -20.84
N ARG A 371 -1.23 -9.24 -20.88
CA ARG A 371 -0.98 -8.34 -19.74
C ARG A 371 -2.07 -7.28 -19.52
N ASN A 372 -2.92 -7.05 -20.52
CA ASN A 372 -4.04 -6.11 -20.43
C ASN A 372 -5.35 -6.89 -20.42
N LEU A 373 -6.26 -6.53 -19.50
CA LEU A 373 -7.61 -7.07 -19.46
C LEU A 373 -8.35 -6.81 -20.79
N CYS A 374 -8.02 -5.69 -21.46
CA CYS A 374 -8.56 -5.29 -22.76
C CYS A 374 -8.11 -6.13 -23.97
N THR A 375 -6.97 -6.81 -23.96
CA THR A 375 -6.58 -7.65 -25.12
C THR A 375 -7.42 -8.94 -25.19
N VAL A 376 -7.87 -9.42 -24.03
CA VAL A 376 -8.93 -10.45 -23.97
C VAL A 376 -10.27 -9.89 -24.48
N MET A 377 -10.50 -8.58 -24.36
CA MET A 377 -11.72 -7.90 -24.83
C MET A 377 -11.72 -7.65 -26.35
N GLN A 378 -10.57 -7.38 -26.99
CA GLN A 378 -10.51 -7.03 -28.42
C GLN A 378 -10.69 -8.21 -29.39
N ILE A 379 -10.33 -9.43 -28.98
CA ILE A 379 -10.55 -10.63 -29.81
C ILE A 379 -12.05 -10.90 -30.04
N ASN A 380 -12.91 -10.48 -29.09
CA ASN A 380 -14.35 -10.66 -29.21
C ASN A 380 -15.06 -9.47 -29.90
N ALA A 381 -14.53 -8.24 -29.79
CA ALA A 381 -15.16 -7.07 -30.38
C ALA A 381 -14.94 -6.94 -31.90
N LEU A 382 -13.77 -7.34 -32.42
CA LEU A 382 -13.47 -7.26 -33.86
C LEU A 382 -14.11 -8.39 -34.69
N ARG A 383 -14.64 -9.44 -34.06
CA ARG A 383 -15.32 -10.56 -34.75
C ARG A 383 -16.80 -10.29 -35.05
N GLN A 384 -17.46 -9.36 -34.36
CA GLN A 384 -18.87 -9.04 -34.62
C GLN A 384 -19.09 -7.95 -35.69
N SER A 385 -18.03 -7.31 -36.18
CA SER A 385 -18.11 -6.23 -37.19
C SER A 385 -17.96 -6.71 -38.64
N TRP A 386 -17.77 -8.02 -38.89
CA TRP A 386 -17.57 -8.60 -40.23
C TRP A 386 -18.65 -9.61 -40.64
N LEU A 387 -19.77 -9.65 -39.92
CA LEU A 387 -20.95 -10.44 -40.27
C LEU A 387 -22.19 -9.54 -40.20
N HIS A 388 -22.29 -8.63 -41.17
CA HIS A 388 -23.54 -8.12 -41.71
C HIS A 388 -23.35 -7.84 -43.19
#